data_AF-K8PK80-F1
#
_entry.id   AF-K8PK80-F1
#
_cell.length_a   1.000
_cell.length_b   1.000
_cell.length_c   1.000
_cell.angle_alpha   90.00
_cell.angle_beta   90.00
_cell.angle_gamma   90.00
#
_symmetry.space_group_name_H-M   'P 1'
#
loop_
_entity.id
_entity.type
_entity.pdbx_description
1 polymer ?
#
loop_
_entity_poly.entity_id
_entity_poly.type
_entity_poly.pdbx_seq_one_letter_code
_entity_poly.pdbx_strand_id
1 'polypeptide(L)' 'MAADDGDPFEQGKLARFNNEPHDNPYPENTEQHQRWEAGYRFVEQG' A
#
# COMPACT_ATOMS: atom_id res chain seq x y z
N MET A 1 7.91 14.82 8.69
CA MET A 1 6.51 14.38 8.77
C MET A 1 6.56 12.89 8.60
N ALA A 2 6.32 12.16 9.69
CA ALA A 2 6.48 10.71 9.70
C ALA A 2 5.43 10.10 8.76
N ALA A 3 5.88 9.37 7.74
CA ALA A 3 5.19 8.16 7.36
C ALA A 3 5.31 7.24 8.59
N ASP A 4 4.49 7.51 9.59
CA ASP A 4 4.55 6.96 10.94
C ASP A 4 4.15 5.51 10.82
N ASP A 5 5.14 4.61 10.76
CA ASP A 5 5.09 3.15 11.04
C ASP A 5 3.77 2.41 10.72
N GLY A 6 3.06 2.88 9.69
CA GLY A 6 1.66 2.54 9.44
C GLY A 6 1.65 1.31 8.57
N ASP A 7 0.86 0.31 8.95
CA ASP A 7 0.83 -0.99 8.29
C ASP A 7 0.92 -0.86 6.76
N PRO A 8 1.81 -1.61 6.08
CA PRO A 8 1.96 -1.55 4.62
C PRO A 8 0.61 -1.68 3.91
N PHE A 9 -0.30 -2.47 4.48
CA PHE A 9 -1.68 -2.59 4.02
C PHE A 9 -2.47 -1.29 4.03
N GLU A 10 -2.43 -0.50 5.11
CA GLU A 10 -3.12 0.79 5.17
C GLU A 10 -2.49 1.80 4.20
N GLN A 11 -1.17 1.76 4.04
CA GLN A 11 -0.48 2.59 3.05
C GLN A 11 -0.92 2.26 1.62
N GLY A 12 -1.06 0.97 1.29
CA GLY A 12 -1.57 0.54 -0.01
C GLY A 12 -2.99 1.04 -0.27
N LYS A 13 -3.87 0.94 0.75
CA LYS A 13 -5.23 1.50 0.67
C LYS A 13 -5.20 3.01 0.41
N LEU A 14 -4.41 3.75 1.18
CA LEU A 14 -4.28 5.20 1.07
C LEU A 14 -3.79 5.62 -0.31
N ALA A 15 -2.76 4.95 -0.85
CA ALA A 15 -2.25 5.23 -2.19
C ALA A 15 -3.36 5.11 -3.24
N ARG A 16 -4.18 4.04 -3.18
CA ARG A 16 -5.32 3.90 -4.09
C ARG A 16 -6.41 4.95 -3.85
N PHE A 17 -6.76 5.24 -2.60
CA PHE A 17 -7.75 6.28 -2.26
C PHE A 17 -7.34 7.67 -2.74
N ASN A 18 -6.05 8.00 -2.64
CA ASN A 18 -5.47 9.24 -3.13
C ASN A 18 -5.29 9.25 -4.67
N ASN A 19 -5.65 8.15 -5.33
CA ASN A 19 -5.48 7.95 -6.76
C ASN A 19 -4.00 8.04 -7.21
N GLU A 20 -3.09 7.66 -6.31
CA GLU A 20 -1.65 7.59 -6.57
C GLU A 20 -1.34 6.42 -7.50
N PRO A 21 -0.27 6.54 -8.31
CA PRO A 21 0.23 5.44 -9.13
C PRO A 21 0.55 4.22 -8.24
N HIS A 22 0.43 3.03 -8.83
CA HIS A 22 0.73 1.77 -8.16
C HIS A 22 2.24 1.57 -7.99
N ASP A 23 2.87 2.44 -7.21
CA ASP A 23 4.30 2.47 -6.93
C ASP A 23 4.54 2.02 -5.50
N ASN A 24 4.66 0.70 -5.33
CA ASN A 24 4.87 0.08 -4.03
C ASN A 24 6.29 0.39 -3.53
N PRO A 25 6.47 1.13 -2.41
CA PRO A 25 7.79 1.52 -1.94
C PRO A 25 8.57 0.34 -1.32
N TYR A 26 7.92 -0.80 -1.10
CA TYR A 26 8.53 -1.97 -0.48
C TYR A 26 9.16 -2.90 -1.53
N PRO A 27 10.31 -3.53 -1.22
CA PRO A 27 10.96 -4.44 -2.16
C PRO A 27 10.05 -5.62 -2.53
N GLU A 28 10.01 -5.93 -3.82
CA GLU A 28 9.33 -7.12 -4.35
C GLU A 28 9.84 -8.38 -3.62
N ASN A 29 8.93 -9.30 -3.28
CA ASN A 29 9.17 -10.51 -2.47
C ASN A 29 9.27 -10.31 -0.93
N THR A 30 9.00 -9.11 -0.41
CA THR A 30 8.85 -8.93 1.05
C THR A 30 7.39 -9.08 1.48
N GLU A 31 7.16 -9.49 2.74
CA GLU A 31 5.81 -9.50 3.32
C GLU A 31 5.16 -8.10 3.30
N GLN A 32 5.97 -7.05 3.45
CA GLN A 32 5.51 -5.67 3.41
C GLN A 32 4.97 -5.30 2.03
N HIS A 33 5.69 -5.69 0.96
CA HIS A 33 5.22 -5.50 -0.41
C HIS A 33 3.90 -6.23 -0.67
N GLN A 34 3.78 -7.49 -0.24
CA GLN A 34 2.53 -8.26 -0.38
C GLN A 34 1.36 -7.63 0.39
N ARG A 35 1.61 -7.14 1.61
CA ARG A 35 0.59 -6.45 2.41
C ARG A 35 0.15 -5.14 1.76
N TRP A 36 1.09 -4.36 1.23
CA TRP A 36 0.78 -3.12 0.53
C TRP A 36 -0.03 -3.37 -0.74
N GLU A 37 0.38 -4.34 -1.58
CA GLU A 37 -0.38 -4.78 -2.75
C GLU A 37 -1.81 -5.18 -2.37
N ALA A 38 -1.97 -5.96 -1.30
CA ALA A 38 -3.27 -6.39 -0.83
C ALA A 38 -4.16 -5.19 -0.42
N GLY A 39 -3.57 -4.17 0.22
CA GLY A 39 -4.27 -2.94 0.59
C GLY A 39 -4.70 -2.12 -0.62
N TYR A 40 -3.80 -1.94 -1.59
CA TYR A 40 -4.09 -1.21 -2.82
C TYR A 40 -5.24 -1.86 -3.61
N ARG A 41 -5.17 -3.19 -3.77
CA ARG A 41 -6.20 -3.99 -4.45
C ARG A 41 -7.51 -4.07 -3.68
N PHE A 42 -7.50 -3.97 -2.36
CA PHE A 42 -8.71 -3.95 -1.54
C PHE A 42 -9.61 -2.77 -1.90
N VAL A 43 -9.02 -1.58 -2.06
CA VAL A 43 -9.76 -0.37 -2.47
C VAL A 43 -10.16 -0.42 -3.94
N GLU A 44 -9.36 -1.05 -4.80
CA GLU A 44 -9.70 -1.27 -6.20
C GLU A 44 -10.92 -2.19 -6.39
N GLN A 45 -11.09 -3.19 -5.52
CA GLN A 45 -12.16 -4.19 -5.63
C GLN A 45 -13.47 -3.78 -4.95
N GLY A 46 -13.43 -2.89 -3.94
CA GLY A 46 -14.63 -2.30 -3.32
C GLY A 46 -15.31 -3.19 -2.27
#